data_AF-A0A9E0RR97-F1
#
_entry.id   AF-A0A9E0RR97-F1
#
_cell.length_a   1.000
_cell.length_b   1.000
_cell.length_c   1.000
_cell.angle_alpha   90.00
_cell.angle_beta   90.00
_cell.angle_gamma   90.00
#
_symmetry.space_group_name_H-M   'P 1'
#
loop_
_entity.id
_entity.type
_entity.pdbx_description
1 polymer ?
#
loop_
_entity_poly.entity_id
_entity_poly.type
_entity_poly.pdbx_seq_one_letter_code
_entity_poly.pdbx_strand_id
1 'polypeptide(L)'
;MNTRGVLLGSVNCEFPQIYPKPGWVEHDPEAIWASVLKGIRAVFRRGLCKPTDVASIGITNQRETSLLWERRSAKPLGNAIVWQCRRTASFCEGLRKKGLESMVRDRTGLVLDPYFSASKFRWLLNDIEGA
;
A
#
# COMPACT_ATOMS: atom_id res chain seq x y z
N MET A 1 13.75 -12.02 14.71
CA MET A 1 13.97 -13.49 14.64
C MET A 1 15.44 -13.73 14.95
N ASN A 2 15.81 -14.83 15.62
CA ASN A 2 17.23 -15.18 15.77
C ASN A 2 17.75 -15.95 14.54
N THR A 3 19.03 -16.31 14.54
CA THR A 3 19.70 -17.05 13.45
C THR A 3 19.13 -18.45 13.20
N ARG A 4 18.30 -18.98 14.10
CA ARG A 4 17.64 -20.29 13.97
C ARG A 4 16.20 -20.19 13.46
N GLY A 5 15.74 -19.01 13.06
CA GLY A 5 14.36 -18.84 12.61
C GLY A 5 13.33 -18.61 13.72
N VAL A 6 13.75 -18.44 14.98
CA VAL A 6 12.81 -18.29 16.11
C VAL A 6 12.37 -16.83 16.27
N LEU A 7 11.06 -16.59 16.34
CA LEU A 7 10.50 -15.28 16.63
C LEU A 7 10.82 -14.87 18.08
N LEU A 8 11.50 -13.73 18.25
CA LEU A 8 11.85 -13.20 19.58
C LEU A 8 10.78 -12.23 20.11
N GLY A 9 10.14 -11.47 19.22
CA GLY A 9 9.13 -10.49 19.58
C GLY A 9 8.38 -10.00 18.35
N SER A 10 7.13 -9.61 18.56
CA SER A 10 6.24 -9.02 17.56
C SER A 10 5.40 -7.91 18.19
N VAL A 11 5.23 -6.82 17.45
CA VAL A 11 4.37 -5.70 17.82
C VAL A 11 3.50 -5.37 16.61
N ASN A 12 2.20 -5.23 16.85
CA ASN A 12 1.26 -4.69 15.88
C ASN A 12 0.86 -3.27 16.30
N CYS A 13 0.70 -2.37 15.34
CA CYS A 13 0.25 -0.99 15.57
C CYS A 13 -0.81 -0.67 14.52
N GLU A 14 -2.05 -0.51 14.97
CA GLU A 14 -3.14 -0.12 14.08
C GLU A 14 -3.03 1.35 13.68
N PHE A 15 -3.60 1.65 12.51
CA PHE A 15 -3.79 3.00 12.00
C PHE A 15 -5.17 3.10 11.33
N PRO A 16 -5.74 4.31 11.20
CA PRO A 16 -7.12 4.48 10.75
C PRO A 16 -7.36 3.96 9.32
N GLN A 17 -8.54 3.37 9.12
CA GLN A 17 -9.10 3.10 7.80
C GLN A 17 -9.97 4.29 7.39
N ILE A 18 -9.76 4.83 6.19
CA ILE A 18 -10.50 6.01 5.71
C ILE A 18 -11.49 5.57 4.63
N TYR A 19 -12.77 5.92 4.83
CA TYR A 19 -13.86 5.58 3.91
C TYR A 19 -14.60 6.85 3.45
N PRO A 20 -14.07 7.61 2.47
CA PRO A 20 -14.67 8.88 2.05
C PRO A 20 -16.08 8.73 1.47
N LYS A 21 -16.38 7.57 0.86
CA LYS A 21 -17.69 7.20 0.32
C LYS A 21 -17.79 5.67 0.20
N PRO A 22 -19.00 5.10 0.03
CA PRO A 22 -19.17 3.66 -0.15
C PRO A 22 -18.27 3.08 -1.25
N GLY A 23 -17.56 1.99 -0.94
CA GLY A 23 -16.60 1.32 -1.83
C GLY A 23 -15.25 2.02 -2.00
N TRP A 24 -15.03 3.20 -1.38
CA TRP A 24 -13.74 3.87 -1.36
C TRP A 24 -13.00 3.53 -0.07
N VAL A 25 -11.75 3.12 -0.22
CA VAL A 25 -10.88 2.75 0.90
C VAL A 25 -9.54 3.45 0.70
N GLU A 26 -9.14 4.21 1.70
CA GLU A 26 -7.97 5.06 1.69
C GLU A 26 -7.17 4.90 2.99
N HIS A 27 -5.87 5.15 2.90
CA HIS A 27 -5.00 5.32 4.05
C HIS A 27 -4.22 6.61 3.92
N ASP A 28 -4.06 7.32 5.03
CA ASP A 28 -3.07 8.40 5.13
C ASP A 28 -1.65 7.80 5.12
N PRO A 29 -0.78 8.15 4.15
CA PRO A 29 0.59 7.65 4.10
C PRO A 29 1.41 7.97 5.35
N GLU A 30 1.18 9.12 5.99
CA GLU A 30 1.87 9.49 7.24
C GLU A 30 1.39 8.65 8.42
N ALA A 31 0.11 8.27 8.45
CA ALA A 31 -0.41 7.33 9.45
C ALA A 31 0.20 5.93 9.30
N ILE A 32 0.37 5.45 8.06
CA ILE A 32 1.09 4.20 7.78
C ILE A 32 2.52 4.31 8.32
N TRP A 33 3.25 5.36 7.95
CA TRP A 33 4.65 5.54 8.34
C TRP A 33 4.83 5.66 9.85
N ALA A 34 3.98 6.45 10.51
CA ALA A 34 3.97 6.59 11.96
C ALA A 34 3.70 5.26 12.67
N SER A 35 2.80 4.43 12.14
CA SER A 35 2.50 3.10 12.71
C SER A 35 3.71 2.16 12.65
N VAL A 36 4.46 2.16 11.53
CA VAL A 36 5.67 1.35 11.35
C VAL A 36 6.77 1.80 12.32
N LEU A 37 7.03 3.11 12.40
CA LEU A 37 8.01 3.65 13.34
C LEU A 37 7.63 3.36 14.80
N LYS A 38 6.35 3.41 15.14
CA LYS A 38 5.85 3.05 16.47
C LYS A 38 6.11 1.56 16.78
N GLY A 39 5.84 0.67 15.82
CA GLY A 39 6.11 -0.76 15.95
C GLY A 39 7.60 -1.08 16.15
N ILE A 40 8.47 -0.47 15.34
CA ILE A 40 9.93 -0.62 15.44
C ILE A 40 10.43 -0.16 16.83
N ARG A 41 10.03 1.04 17.27
CA ARG A 41 10.43 1.54 18.60
C ARG A 41 9.89 0.65 19.72
N ALA A 42 8.65 0.18 19.59
CA ALA A 42 8.02 -0.68 20.59
C ALA A 42 8.68 -2.06 20.71
N VAL A 43 9.13 -2.66 19.59
CA VAL A 43 9.81 -3.97 19.67
C VAL A 43 11.19 -3.85 20.32
N PHE A 44 11.95 -2.78 20.03
CA PHE A 44 13.24 -2.54 20.69
C PHE A 44 13.12 -2.22 22.18
N ARG A 45 12.05 -1.52 22.60
CA ARG A 45 11.78 -1.25 24.02
C ARG A 45 11.59 -2.52 24.87
N ARG A 46 11.35 -3.69 24.25
CA ARG A 46 11.27 -4.96 24.98
C ARG A 46 12.63 -5.51 25.42
N GLY A 47 13.74 -4.92 25.00
CA GLY A 47 15.09 -5.34 25.44
C GLY A 47 15.55 -6.70 24.92
N LEU A 48 14.92 -7.23 23.86
CA LEU A 48 15.21 -8.56 23.30
C LEU A 48 16.50 -8.60 22.46
N CYS A 49 16.93 -7.47 21.92
CA CYS A 49 18.19 -7.26 21.20
C CYS A 49 18.49 -5.76 21.10
N LYS A 50 19.72 -5.40 20.75
CA LYS A 50 20.12 -4.03 20.41
C LYS A 50 19.90 -3.78 18.91
N PRO A 51 19.68 -2.52 18.48
CA PRO A 51 19.64 -2.20 17.05
C PRO A 51 20.90 -2.64 16.28
N THR A 52 22.06 -2.61 16.92
CA THR A 52 23.34 -3.06 16.37
C THR A 52 23.42 -4.57 16.14
N ASP A 53 22.54 -5.36 16.74
CA ASP A 53 22.49 -6.81 16.58
C ASP A 53 21.68 -7.23 15.33
N VAL A 54 21.01 -6.28 14.66
CA VAL A 54 20.17 -6.55 13.49
C VAL A 54 21.04 -6.63 12.24
N ALA A 55 21.20 -7.84 11.70
CA ALA A 55 21.97 -8.07 10.48
C ALA A 55 21.30 -7.55 9.20
N SER A 56 19.96 -7.55 9.16
CA SER A 56 19.19 -7.16 7.97
C SER A 56 17.74 -6.81 8.33
N ILE A 57 17.09 -6.01 7.47
CA ILE A 57 15.66 -5.68 7.57
C ILE A 57 14.93 -6.31 6.37
N GLY A 58 13.97 -7.19 6.66
CA GLY A 58 13.01 -7.66 5.66
C GLY A 58 11.79 -6.74 5.63
N ILE A 59 11.39 -6.28 4.45
CA ILE A 59 10.21 -5.46 4.26
C ILE A 59 9.14 -6.29 3.54
N THR A 60 7.94 -6.30 4.12
CA THR A 60 6.74 -6.83 3.49
C THR A 60 5.62 -5.83 3.69
N ASN A 61 4.67 -5.79 2.77
CA ASN A 61 3.61 -4.79 2.75
C ASN A 61 2.32 -5.34 2.17
N GLN A 62 1.21 -4.67 2.49
CA GLN A 62 -0.01 -4.84 1.71
C GLN A 62 0.30 -4.49 0.25
N ARG A 63 -0.03 -5.41 -0.64
CA ARG A 63 0.20 -5.23 -2.07
C ARG A 63 -0.87 -4.33 -2.69
N GLU A 64 -0.67 -3.98 -3.95
CA GLU A 64 -1.54 -3.18 -4.82
C GLU A 64 -1.92 -1.74 -4.39
N THR A 65 -1.88 -1.41 -3.09
CA THR A 65 -2.12 -0.07 -2.56
C THR A 65 -1.18 0.94 -3.25
N SER A 66 -1.76 2.02 -3.77
CA SER A 66 -1.06 2.98 -4.64
C SER A 66 -1.04 4.37 -4.00
N LEU A 67 0.12 5.02 -3.99
CA LEU A 67 0.32 6.38 -3.48
C LEU A 67 1.24 7.17 -4.42
N LEU A 68 1.01 8.48 -4.54
CA LEU A 68 1.90 9.41 -5.25
C LEU A 68 2.45 10.43 -4.26
N TRP A 69 3.68 10.87 -4.50
CA TRP A 69 4.35 11.88 -3.70
C TRP A 69 5.21 12.78 -4.59
N GLU A 70 5.46 13.99 -4.12
CA GLU A 70 6.36 14.92 -4.79
C GLU A 70 7.82 14.52 -4.50
N ARG A 71 8.60 14.27 -5.56
CA ARG A 71 9.93 13.65 -5.45
C ARG A 71 10.91 14.44 -4.58
N ARG A 72 10.83 15.78 -4.57
CA ARG A 72 11.80 16.64 -3.86
C ARG A 72 11.51 16.73 -2.36
N SER A 73 10.25 16.91 -1.98
CA SER A 73 9.83 17.05 -0.58
C SER A 73 9.42 15.74 0.08
N ALA A 74 9.22 14.67 -0.71
CA ALA A 74 8.62 13.42 -0.28
C ALA A 74 7.18 13.54 0.25
N LYS A 75 6.54 14.70 0.09
CA LYS A 75 5.17 14.93 0.56
C LYS A 75 4.18 14.13 -0.28
N PRO A 76 3.28 13.36 0.34
CA PRO A 76 2.18 12.72 -0.39
C PRO A 76 1.32 13.76 -1.10
N LEU A 77 0.91 13.47 -2.33
CA LEU A 77 -0.06 14.30 -3.06
C LEU A 77 -1.51 14.07 -2.59
N GLY A 78 -1.73 13.04 -1.77
CA GLY A 78 -3.01 12.69 -1.19
C GLY A 78 -2.94 11.35 -0.48
N ASN A 79 -4.12 10.82 -0.10
CA ASN A 79 -4.20 9.51 0.52
C ASN A 79 -3.77 8.38 -0.44
N ALA A 80 -3.19 7.32 0.13
CA ALA A 80 -2.98 6.07 -0.58
C ALA A 80 -4.33 5.40 -0.88
N ILE A 81 -4.52 4.95 -2.12
CA ILE A 81 -5.71 4.19 -2.53
C ILE A 81 -5.44 2.72 -2.25
N VAL A 82 -6.22 2.15 -1.34
CA VAL A 82 -6.03 0.79 -0.84
C VAL A 82 -6.47 -0.24 -1.87
N TRP A 83 -5.87 -1.43 -1.87
CA TRP A 83 -6.22 -2.55 -2.76
C TRP A 83 -7.71 -2.92 -2.74
N GLN A 84 -8.41 -2.74 -1.62
CA GLN A 84 -9.86 -2.99 -1.51
C GLN A 84 -10.73 -1.96 -2.24
N CYS A 85 -10.16 -0.80 -2.60
CA CYS A 85 -10.93 0.30 -3.14
C CYS A 85 -11.52 -0.05 -4.52
N ARG A 86 -12.83 0.19 -4.67
CA ARG A 86 -13.60 -0.08 -5.90
C ARG A 86 -13.76 1.13 -6.82
N ARG A 87 -13.11 2.26 -6.53
CA ARG A 87 -13.35 3.53 -7.26
C ARG A 87 -13.11 3.44 -8.77
N THR A 88 -12.25 2.51 -9.20
CA THR A 88 -11.88 2.34 -10.60
C THR A 88 -12.70 1.25 -11.32
N ALA A 89 -13.80 0.77 -10.71
CA ALA A 89 -14.65 -0.27 -11.27
C ALA A 89 -15.18 0.09 -12.66
N SER A 90 -15.75 1.28 -12.82
CA SER A 90 -16.28 1.76 -14.10
C SER A 90 -15.21 1.85 -15.18
N PHE A 91 -13.97 2.20 -14.81
CA PHE A 91 -12.84 2.22 -15.74
C PHE A 91 -12.45 0.81 -16.20
N CYS A 92 -12.37 -0.15 -15.26
CA CYS A 92 -12.06 -1.54 -15.58
C CYS A 92 -13.16 -2.16 -16.48
N GLU A 93 -14.43 -1.86 -16.21
CA GLU A 93 -15.55 -2.29 -17.05
C GLU A 93 -15.48 -1.66 -18.46
N GLY A 94 -15.07 -0.40 -18.56
CA GLY A 94 -14.81 0.25 -19.85
C GLY A 94 -13.72 -0.45 -20.67
N LEU A 95 -12.65 -0.92 -20.02
CA LEU A 95 -11.60 -1.72 -20.69
C LEU A 95 -12.11 -3.09 -21.13
N ARG A 96 -12.97 -3.73 -20.32
CA ARG A 96 -13.60 -5.00 -20.66
C ARG A 96 -14.50 -4.87 -21.89
N LYS A 97 -15.33 -3.83 -21.95
CA LYS A 97 -16.18 -3.51 -23.12
C LYS A 97 -15.39 -3.23 -24.39
N LYS A 98 -14.11 -2.82 -24.27
CA LYS A 98 -13.18 -2.65 -25.40
C LYS A 98 -12.47 -3.95 -25.81
N GLY A 99 -12.78 -5.08 -25.19
CA GLY A 99 -12.17 -6.38 -25.49
C GLY A 99 -10.73 -6.53 -25.02
N LEU A 100 -10.27 -5.70 -24.06
CA LEU A 100 -8.86 -5.66 -23.64
C LEU A 100 -8.51 -6.69 -22.56
N GLU A 101 -9.48 -7.49 -22.09
CA GLU A 101 -9.26 -8.40 -20.96
C GLU A 101 -8.25 -9.52 -21.27
N SER A 102 -8.32 -10.14 -22.46
CA SER A 102 -7.36 -11.17 -22.88
C SER A 102 -5.95 -10.63 -22.94
N MET A 103 -5.75 -9.48 -23.58
CA MET A 103 -4.45 -8.82 -23.70
C MET A 103 -3.82 -8.52 -22.33
N VAL A 104 -4.60 -8.06 -21.35
CA VAL A 104 -4.10 -7.82 -20.00
C VAL A 104 -3.73 -9.13 -19.31
N ARG A 105 -4.57 -10.16 -19.43
CA ARG A 105 -4.31 -11.47 -18.83
C ARG A 105 -3.05 -12.12 -19.40
N ASP A 106 -2.87 -12.06 -20.71
CA ASP A 106 -1.71 -12.67 -21.39
C ASP A 106 -0.40 -11.99 -20.99
N ARG A 107 -0.42 -10.66 -20.76
CA ARG A 107 0.78 -9.89 -20.41
C ARG A 107 1.13 -9.90 -18.93
N THR A 108 0.13 -10.01 -18.07
CA THR A 108 0.30 -9.76 -16.63
C THR A 108 -0.09 -10.94 -15.75
N GLY A 109 -0.85 -11.90 -16.28
CA GLY A 109 -1.53 -12.94 -15.50
C GLY A 109 -2.73 -12.44 -14.70
N LEU A 110 -3.09 -11.15 -14.81
CA LEU A 110 -4.11 -10.50 -13.99
C LEU A 110 -5.43 -10.31 -14.77
N VAL A 111 -6.53 -10.17 -14.04
CA VAL A 111 -7.84 -9.79 -14.59
C VAL A 111 -8.03 -8.27 -14.55
N LEU A 112 -8.99 -7.77 -15.33
CA LEU A 112 -9.43 -6.38 -15.22
C LEU A 112 -10.26 -6.19 -13.94
N ASP A 113 -9.60 -5.81 -12.86
CA ASP A 113 -10.24 -5.52 -11.59
C ASP A 113 -9.61 -4.31 -10.86
N PRO A 114 -10.41 -3.46 -10.21
CA PRO A 114 -9.96 -2.37 -9.33
C PRO A 114 -9.02 -2.78 -8.21
N TYR A 115 -8.87 -4.07 -7.92
CA TYR A 115 -7.88 -4.59 -6.98
C TYR A 115 -6.45 -4.18 -7.34
N PHE A 116 -6.10 -4.13 -8.63
CA PHE A 116 -4.72 -3.88 -9.07
C PHE A 116 -4.36 -2.39 -9.17
N SER A 117 -3.05 -2.09 -9.11
CA SER A 117 -2.53 -0.72 -8.98
C SER A 117 -2.67 0.15 -10.24
N ALA A 118 -2.61 -0.43 -11.44
CA ALA A 118 -2.56 0.35 -12.68
C ALA A 118 -3.77 1.30 -12.83
N SER A 119 -4.96 0.80 -12.53
CA SER A 119 -6.18 1.62 -12.57
C SER A 119 -6.18 2.71 -11.50
N LYS A 120 -5.59 2.45 -10.33
CA LYS A 120 -5.44 3.44 -9.25
C LYS A 120 -4.45 4.53 -9.62
N PHE A 121 -3.30 4.19 -10.20
CA PHE A 121 -2.36 5.20 -10.70
C PHE A 121 -2.97 6.05 -11.82
N ARG A 122 -3.72 5.45 -12.74
CA ARG A 122 -4.51 6.22 -13.72
C ARG A 122 -5.48 7.18 -13.04
N TRP A 123 -6.13 6.80 -11.95
CA TRP A 123 -7.02 7.70 -11.21
C TRP A 123 -6.22 8.82 -10.52
N LEU A 124 -5.16 8.46 -9.78
CA LEU A 124 -4.31 9.42 -9.07
C LEU A 124 -3.72 10.48 -10.01
N LEU A 125 -3.26 10.09 -11.21
CA LEU A 125 -2.68 11.00 -12.20
C LEU A 125 -3.69 11.91 -12.91
N ASN A 126 -4.98 11.56 -12.92
CA ASN A 126 -6.00 12.35 -13.62
C ASN A 126 -6.88 13.19 -12.67
N ASP A 127 -7.04 12.73 -11.43
CA ASP A 127 -8.04 13.24 -10.50
C ASP A 127 -7.42 14.01 -9.31
N ILE A 128 -6.10 13.95 -9.10
CA ILE A 128 -5.41 14.76 -8.07
C ILE A 128 -4.79 16.00 -8.72
N GLU A 129 -5.11 17.17 -8.17
CA GLU A 129 -4.51 18.44 -8.57
C GLU A 129 -3.00 18.43 -8.30
N GLY A 130 -2.19 18.70 -9.33
CA GLY A 130 -0.73 18.69 -9.25
C GLY A 130 -0.05 17.33 -9.48
N ALA A 131 -0.78 16.32 -9.94
CA ALA A 131 -0.23 15.04 -10.39
C ALA A 131 0.38 15.08 -11.80
#